data_AF-A0A9J6EPI9-F1
#
_entry.id   AF-A0A9J6EPI9-F1
#
_cell.length_a   1.000
_cell.length_b   1.000
_cell.length_c   1.000
_cell.angle_alpha   90.00
_cell.angle_beta   90.00
_cell.angle_gamma   90.00
#
_symmetry.space_group_name_H-M   'P 1'
#
loop_
_entity.id
_entity.type
_entity.pdbx_description
1 polymer ?
#
loop_
_entity_poly.entity_id
_entity_poly.type
_entity_poly.pdbx_seq_one_letter_code
_entity_poly.pdbx_strand_id
1 'polypeptide(L)'
;MQPYQQAQIATLIDFISRSTGSFVHVLRDPSGVVALIVNAVCKARTLSFSIRNKILPEDVRALFGGCTPSDGHRTRIMKIQRSEWLRQVRLFRAYLRAQMHRTYESYAAEIHFRKHLRLADQMIEFHWKLQLRLLRDLVDKVRVSATSNVHVAEGISLPDFVLEVLGLGPKFAVQPQKNKPELVSIVRQVSKRVPEDQATRIINEDEKTCWCYEPRASKPLLQFHSAHTKLVKRGIAKMCLSEALKKSCRCLMNESFRQQVSRLSNAGYPKSLVVSVAEGLHRKVLEKRCEGMDRVHSSSLCSENVGAAVSKDGLGLLVQLSQSFIAGPTAKSSTTICFRKLWTGHLNTGASGFSKTSAQCTPPELFGIS
;
A
#
# COMPACT_ATOMS: atom_id res chain seq x y z
N MET A 1 11.86 -31.18 18.46
CA MET A 1 10.97 -30.04 18.18
C MET A 1 10.04 -29.90 19.37
N GLN A 2 9.81 -28.69 19.88
CA GLN A 2 8.93 -28.53 21.05
C GLN A 2 7.46 -28.86 20.68
N PRO A 3 6.64 -29.44 21.58
CA PRO A 3 5.27 -29.85 21.27
C PRO A 3 4.40 -28.72 20.69
N TYR A 4 4.59 -27.49 21.19
CA TYR A 4 3.89 -26.31 20.67
C TYR A 4 4.27 -25.97 19.22
N GLN A 5 5.50 -26.25 18.80
CA GLN A 5 5.96 -26.02 17.43
C GLN A 5 5.35 -27.06 16.49
N GLN A 6 5.19 -28.31 16.95
CA GLN A 6 4.54 -29.36 16.16
C GLN A 6 3.06 -29.05 15.94
N ALA A 7 2.36 -28.58 16.98
CA ALA A 7 0.99 -28.11 16.86
C ALA A 7 0.88 -26.94 15.86
N GLN A 8 1.75 -25.93 15.96
CA GLN A 8 1.74 -24.80 15.03
C GLN A 8 1.99 -25.21 13.57
N ILE A 9 2.94 -26.12 13.33
CA ILE A 9 3.24 -26.63 11.99
C ILE A 9 2.13 -27.52 11.47
N ALA A 10 1.55 -28.39 12.29
CA ALA A 10 0.43 -29.25 11.91
C ALA A 10 -0.80 -28.43 11.52
N THR A 11 -1.14 -27.37 12.28
CA THR A 11 -2.27 -26.50 11.95
C THR A 11 -2.01 -25.68 10.69
N LEU A 12 -0.76 -25.26 10.45
CA LEU A 12 -0.38 -24.57 9.22
C LEU A 12 -0.48 -25.51 8.01
N ILE A 13 0.02 -26.74 8.15
CA ILE A 13 -0.06 -27.77 7.11
C ILE A 13 -1.52 -28.15 6.85
N ASP A 14 -2.33 -28.40 7.87
CA ASP A 14 -3.77 -28.70 7.70
C ASP A 14 -4.53 -27.54 7.07
N PHE A 15 -4.21 -26.28 7.42
CA PHE A 15 -4.77 -25.11 6.74
C PHE A 15 -4.37 -25.07 5.26
N ILE A 16 -3.10 -25.33 4.95
CA ILE A 16 -2.59 -25.41 3.56
C ILE A 16 -3.26 -26.59 2.82
N SER A 17 -3.38 -27.76 3.45
CA SER A 17 -3.97 -28.98 2.92
C SER A 17 -5.47 -28.84 2.66
N ARG A 18 -6.22 -28.22 3.58
CA ARG A 18 -7.65 -27.88 3.39
C ARG A 18 -7.84 -26.81 2.32
N SER A 19 -6.88 -25.89 2.20
CA SER A 19 -6.84 -24.93 1.10
C SER A 19 -6.30 -25.52 -0.22
N THR A 20 -6.01 -26.84 -0.28
CA THR A 20 -5.54 -27.55 -1.49
C THR A 20 -6.39 -28.77 -1.86
N GLY A 21 -7.56 -29.00 -1.23
CA GLY A 21 -8.51 -30.04 -1.61
C GLY A 21 -9.13 -29.89 -3.02
N SER A 22 -9.05 -30.96 -3.84
CA SER A 22 -9.66 -31.11 -5.18
C SER A 22 -9.54 -29.92 -6.14
N PHE A 23 -8.44 -29.16 -6.07
CA PHE A 23 -8.24 -27.98 -6.94
C PHE A 23 -8.10 -28.35 -8.41
N VAL A 24 -7.62 -29.56 -8.72
CA VAL A 24 -7.26 -29.94 -10.10
C VAL A 24 -8.45 -29.79 -11.06
N HIS A 25 -9.67 -30.10 -10.62
CA HIS A 25 -10.87 -29.96 -11.45
C HIS A 25 -11.39 -28.53 -11.52
N VAL A 26 -11.44 -27.82 -10.39
CA VAL A 26 -11.90 -26.42 -10.32
C VAL A 26 -11.00 -25.48 -11.13
N LEU A 27 -9.72 -25.81 -11.25
CA LEU A 27 -8.75 -25.03 -11.99
C LEU A 27 -8.86 -25.19 -13.52
N ARG A 28 -9.67 -26.11 -14.06
CA ARG A 28 -9.85 -26.24 -15.52
C ARG A 28 -10.86 -25.27 -16.11
N ASP A 29 -11.79 -24.76 -15.31
CA ASP A 29 -12.80 -23.79 -15.73
C ASP A 29 -12.44 -22.38 -15.23
N PRO A 30 -12.36 -21.37 -16.11
CA PRO A 30 -12.09 -19.99 -15.72
C PRO A 30 -13.09 -19.46 -14.67
N SER A 31 -14.34 -19.92 -14.72
CA SER A 31 -15.37 -19.51 -13.77
C SER A 31 -15.10 -20.06 -12.36
N GLY A 32 -14.63 -21.31 -12.27
CA GLY A 32 -14.11 -21.89 -11.04
C GLY A 32 -12.98 -21.06 -10.42
N VAL A 33 -12.01 -20.61 -11.22
CA VAL A 33 -10.91 -19.75 -10.74
C VAL A 33 -11.44 -18.37 -10.29
N VAL A 34 -12.41 -17.80 -10.99
CA VAL A 34 -13.09 -16.56 -10.57
C VAL A 34 -13.76 -16.74 -9.19
N ALA A 35 -14.46 -17.85 -8.97
CA ALA A 35 -15.07 -18.14 -7.68
C ALA A 35 -14.04 -18.27 -6.55
N LEU A 36 -12.87 -18.89 -6.82
CA LEU A 36 -11.76 -18.95 -5.87
C LEU A 36 -11.19 -17.55 -5.53
N ILE A 37 -11.06 -16.66 -6.52
CA ILE A 37 -10.65 -15.27 -6.30
C ILE A 37 -11.67 -14.56 -5.39
N VAL A 38 -12.96 -14.71 -5.68
CA VAL A 38 -14.06 -14.10 -4.92
C VAL A 38 -14.00 -14.54 -3.46
N ASN A 39 -13.95 -15.85 -3.20
CA ASN A 39 -13.88 -16.41 -1.86
C ASN A 39 -12.65 -15.90 -1.09
N ALA A 40 -11.47 -15.94 -1.70
CA ALA A 40 -10.23 -15.50 -1.07
C ALA A 40 -10.26 -14.01 -0.70
N VAL A 41 -10.80 -13.14 -1.57
CA VAL A 41 -10.98 -11.71 -1.25
C VAL A 41 -11.97 -11.52 -0.10
N CYS A 42 -13.11 -12.21 -0.13
CA CYS A 42 -14.13 -12.13 0.92
C CYS A 42 -13.61 -12.60 2.28
N LYS A 43 -12.84 -13.70 2.35
CA LYS A 43 -12.16 -14.15 3.58
C LYS A 43 -11.15 -13.10 4.08
N ALA A 44 -10.35 -12.49 3.20
CA ALA A 44 -9.42 -11.43 3.58
C ALA A 44 -10.13 -10.17 4.12
N ARG A 45 -11.27 -9.77 3.52
CA ARG A 45 -12.11 -8.66 3.98
C ARG A 45 -12.76 -8.97 5.33
N THR A 46 -13.24 -10.20 5.52
CA THR A 46 -13.80 -10.70 6.78
C THR A 46 -12.80 -10.59 7.91
N LEU A 47 -11.58 -11.10 7.73
CA LEU A 47 -10.51 -10.97 8.74
C LEU A 47 -10.19 -9.50 9.04
N SER A 48 -10.20 -8.62 8.03
CA SER A 48 -9.99 -7.18 8.22
C SER A 48 -11.12 -6.52 9.02
N PHE A 49 -12.35 -6.98 8.85
CA PHE A 49 -13.49 -6.55 9.65
C PHE A 49 -13.36 -7.05 11.09
N SER A 50 -13.09 -8.34 11.28
CA SER A 50 -12.92 -8.97 12.60
C SER A 50 -11.80 -8.32 13.42
N ILE A 51 -10.65 -8.00 12.80
CA ILE A 51 -9.56 -7.26 13.47
C ILE A 51 -10.04 -5.88 13.98
N ARG A 52 -10.82 -5.14 13.19
CA ARG A 52 -11.28 -3.79 13.57
C ARG A 52 -12.29 -3.81 14.71
N ASN A 53 -13.15 -4.83 14.73
CA ASN A 53 -14.21 -4.98 15.72
C ASN A 53 -13.84 -5.91 16.87
N LYS A 54 -12.58 -6.36 16.95
CA LYS A 54 -12.07 -7.32 17.96
C LYS A 54 -12.87 -8.63 18.02
N ILE A 55 -13.48 -9.05 16.90
CA ILE A 55 -14.19 -10.32 16.78
C ILE A 55 -13.17 -11.42 16.45
N LEU A 56 -13.33 -12.60 17.06
CA LEU A 56 -12.54 -13.79 16.73
C LEU A 56 -13.38 -14.75 15.87
N PRO A 57 -13.08 -14.91 14.56
CA PRO A 57 -13.78 -15.88 13.71
C PRO A 57 -13.59 -17.31 14.20
N GLU A 58 -14.58 -18.18 13.98
CA GLU A 58 -14.53 -19.61 14.35
C GLU A 58 -13.31 -20.32 13.76
N ASP A 59 -13.05 -20.11 12.46
CA ASP A 59 -11.90 -20.66 11.74
C ASP A 59 -10.57 -20.33 12.44
N VAL A 60 -10.48 -19.14 13.05
CA VAL A 60 -9.29 -18.68 13.78
C VAL A 60 -9.27 -19.23 15.20
N ARG A 61 -10.44 -19.34 15.85
CA ARG A 61 -10.58 -19.96 17.17
C ARG A 61 -10.15 -21.43 17.12
N ALA A 62 -10.57 -22.17 16.10
CA ALA A 62 -10.20 -23.55 15.88
C ALA A 62 -8.67 -23.78 15.80
N LEU A 63 -7.90 -22.80 15.31
CA LEU A 63 -6.43 -22.89 15.27
C LEU A 63 -5.79 -22.97 16.66
N PHE A 64 -6.47 -22.44 17.69
CA PHE A 64 -6.00 -22.44 19.07
C PHE A 64 -6.52 -23.64 19.88
N GLY A 65 -7.35 -24.49 19.27
CA GLY A 65 -8.04 -25.57 19.97
C GLY A 65 -8.86 -25.03 21.14
N GLY A 66 -8.66 -25.58 22.33
CA GLY A 66 -9.31 -25.15 23.57
C GLY A 66 -8.69 -23.94 24.26
N CYS A 67 -7.58 -23.38 23.75
CA CYS A 67 -6.89 -22.27 24.39
C CYS A 67 -7.48 -20.92 23.96
N THR A 68 -7.66 -19.99 24.91
CA THR A 68 -8.05 -18.60 24.63
C THR A 68 -6.81 -17.72 24.41
N PRO A 69 -6.46 -17.38 23.17
CA PRO A 69 -5.29 -16.55 22.88
C PRO A 69 -5.45 -15.11 23.40
N SER A 70 -4.32 -14.45 23.71
CA SER A 70 -4.31 -13.01 24.01
C SER A 70 -4.76 -12.16 22.80
N ASP A 71 -5.30 -10.95 23.04
CA ASP A 71 -5.77 -10.03 21.98
C ASP A 71 -4.68 -9.75 20.93
N GLY A 72 -3.45 -9.51 21.39
CA GLY A 72 -2.31 -9.25 20.53
C GLY A 72 -1.98 -10.47 19.65
N HIS A 73 -2.06 -11.68 20.22
CA HIS A 73 -1.81 -12.91 19.49
C HIS A 73 -2.90 -13.19 18.44
N ARG A 74 -4.18 -13.05 18.82
CA ARG A 74 -5.33 -13.12 17.89
C ARG A 74 -5.16 -12.18 16.70
N THR A 75 -4.86 -10.92 16.99
CA THR A 75 -4.68 -9.89 15.97
C THR A 75 -3.53 -10.22 15.02
N ARG A 76 -2.42 -10.76 15.55
CA ARG A 76 -1.26 -11.18 14.74
C ARG A 76 -1.63 -12.32 13.80
N ILE A 77 -2.29 -13.37 14.31
CA ILE A 77 -2.70 -14.53 13.50
C ILE A 77 -3.69 -14.13 12.42
N MET A 78 -4.71 -13.31 12.74
CA MET A 78 -5.64 -12.80 11.73
C MET A 78 -4.94 -11.96 10.65
N LYS A 79 -3.91 -11.17 10.99
CA LYS A 79 -3.12 -10.42 10.00
C LYS A 79 -2.30 -11.34 9.09
N ILE A 80 -1.76 -12.43 9.63
CA ILE A 80 -1.02 -13.45 8.87
C ILE A 80 -1.99 -14.12 7.89
N GLN A 81 -3.10 -14.68 8.37
CA GLN A 81 -4.10 -15.30 7.51
C GLN A 81 -4.62 -14.36 6.43
N ARG A 82 -4.92 -13.10 6.76
CA ARG A 82 -5.34 -12.10 5.78
C ARG A 82 -4.28 -11.94 4.68
N SER A 83 -3.01 -11.90 5.04
CA SER A 83 -1.91 -11.77 4.09
C SER A 83 -1.77 -13.00 3.20
N GLU A 84 -2.03 -14.20 3.75
CA GLU A 84 -2.06 -15.46 2.98
C GLU A 84 -3.23 -15.49 1.98
N TRP A 85 -4.44 -15.12 2.40
CA TRP A 85 -5.58 -15.01 1.46
C TRP A 85 -5.27 -14.04 0.31
N LEU A 86 -4.62 -12.91 0.59
CA LEU A 86 -4.18 -11.97 -0.47
C LEU A 86 -3.06 -12.55 -1.37
N ARG A 87 -2.23 -13.47 -0.88
CA ARG A 87 -1.27 -14.21 -1.72
C ARG A 87 -2.01 -15.18 -2.64
N GLN A 88 -3.00 -15.91 -2.12
CA GLN A 88 -3.84 -16.79 -2.94
C GLN A 88 -4.56 -16.03 -4.05
N VAL A 89 -5.09 -14.83 -3.79
CA VAL A 89 -5.68 -13.98 -4.83
C VAL A 89 -4.69 -13.68 -5.96
N ARG A 90 -3.43 -13.38 -5.64
CA ARG A 90 -2.40 -13.14 -6.66
C ARG A 90 -2.09 -14.42 -7.46
N LEU A 91 -2.01 -15.56 -6.78
CA LEU A 91 -1.81 -16.87 -7.40
C LEU A 91 -2.95 -17.19 -8.38
N PHE A 92 -4.21 -17.09 -7.94
CA PHE A 92 -5.37 -17.38 -8.77
C PHE A 92 -5.50 -16.41 -9.96
N ARG A 93 -5.15 -15.13 -9.79
CA ARG A 93 -5.09 -14.18 -10.91
C ARG A 93 -4.00 -14.56 -11.93
N ALA A 94 -2.82 -14.97 -11.47
CA ALA A 94 -1.75 -15.43 -12.35
C ALA A 94 -2.16 -16.71 -13.10
N TYR A 95 -2.81 -17.65 -12.40
CA TYR A 95 -3.32 -18.88 -12.96
C TYR A 95 -4.41 -18.61 -14.01
N LEU A 96 -5.41 -17.77 -13.70
CA LEU A 96 -6.45 -17.36 -14.65
C LEU A 96 -5.85 -16.74 -15.91
N ARG A 97 -4.84 -15.86 -15.76
CA ARG A 97 -4.13 -15.27 -16.90
C ARG A 97 -3.45 -16.35 -17.75
N ALA A 98 -2.70 -17.26 -17.12
CA ALA A 98 -2.03 -18.36 -17.83
C ALA A 98 -3.03 -19.24 -18.58
N GLN A 99 -4.19 -19.52 -17.97
CA GLN A 99 -5.27 -20.29 -18.60
C GLN A 99 -5.83 -19.57 -19.84
N MET A 100 -6.04 -18.26 -19.79
CA MET A 100 -6.50 -17.49 -20.96
C MET A 100 -5.49 -17.56 -22.11
N HIS A 101 -4.20 -17.46 -21.82
CA HIS A 101 -3.15 -17.58 -22.85
C HIS A 101 -2.97 -19.01 -23.40
N ARG A 102 -3.50 -20.04 -22.74
CA ARG A 102 -3.50 -21.41 -23.27
C ARG A 102 -4.66 -21.65 -24.24
N THR A 103 -5.77 -20.95 -24.05
CA THR A 103 -7.01 -21.15 -24.84
C THR A 103 -7.14 -20.18 -26.00
N TYR A 104 -6.61 -18.97 -25.87
CA TYR A 104 -6.80 -17.88 -26.82
C TYR A 104 -5.46 -17.29 -27.29
N GLU A 105 -5.46 -16.67 -28.47
CA GLU A 105 -4.35 -15.86 -28.97
C GLU A 105 -4.03 -14.69 -28.03
N SER A 106 -2.79 -14.18 -28.05
CA SER A 106 -2.27 -13.23 -27.05
C SER A 106 -3.17 -12.00 -26.84
N TYR A 107 -3.75 -11.43 -27.90
CA TYR A 107 -4.63 -10.26 -27.79
C TYR A 107 -6.00 -10.62 -27.19
N ALA A 108 -6.64 -11.67 -27.71
CA ALA A 108 -7.92 -12.16 -27.22
C ALA A 108 -7.83 -12.64 -25.76
N ALA A 109 -6.74 -13.32 -25.39
CA ALA A 109 -6.48 -13.79 -24.03
C ALA A 109 -6.54 -12.66 -22.99
N GLU A 110 -5.93 -11.50 -23.27
CA GLU A 110 -5.95 -10.36 -22.36
C GLU A 110 -7.36 -9.74 -22.24
N ILE A 111 -8.14 -9.70 -23.33
CA ILE A 111 -9.54 -9.25 -23.30
C ILE A 111 -10.38 -10.18 -22.42
N HIS A 112 -10.28 -11.49 -22.62
CA HIS A 112 -10.99 -12.49 -21.83
C HIS A 112 -10.57 -12.46 -20.36
N PHE A 113 -9.27 -12.32 -20.08
CA PHE A 113 -8.74 -12.15 -18.73
C PHE A 113 -9.38 -10.95 -18.02
N ARG A 114 -9.41 -9.77 -18.67
CA ARG A 114 -10.06 -8.57 -18.11
C ARG A 114 -11.56 -8.73 -17.93
N LYS A 115 -12.24 -9.48 -18.81
CA LYS A 115 -13.67 -9.80 -18.67
C LYS A 115 -13.92 -10.64 -17.41
N HIS A 116 -13.13 -11.68 -17.19
CA HIS A 116 -13.24 -12.51 -15.97
C HIS A 116 -12.87 -11.75 -14.69
N LEU A 117 -11.88 -10.84 -14.72
CA LEU A 117 -11.58 -9.98 -13.57
C LEU A 117 -12.74 -9.03 -13.24
N ARG A 118 -13.38 -8.42 -14.24
CA ARG A 118 -14.57 -7.59 -14.03
C ARG A 118 -15.71 -8.38 -13.39
N LEU A 119 -15.94 -9.61 -13.85
CA LEU A 119 -16.92 -10.52 -13.26
C LEU A 119 -16.56 -10.83 -11.80
N ALA A 120 -15.29 -11.14 -11.51
CA ALA A 120 -14.81 -11.38 -10.15
C ALA A 120 -15.08 -10.18 -9.23
N ASP A 121 -14.79 -8.96 -9.68
CA ASP A 121 -15.02 -7.74 -8.89
C ASP A 121 -16.51 -7.52 -8.58
N GLN A 122 -17.41 -7.76 -9.54
CA GLN A 122 -18.86 -7.71 -9.32
C GLN A 122 -19.30 -8.75 -8.29
N MET A 123 -18.83 -9.99 -8.44
CA MET A 123 -19.15 -11.09 -7.53
C MET A 123 -18.59 -10.84 -6.12
N ILE A 124 -17.38 -10.27 -6.00
CA ILE A 124 -16.79 -9.87 -4.73
C ILE A 124 -17.70 -8.90 -3.98
N GLU A 125 -18.17 -7.84 -4.64
CA GLU A 125 -19.04 -6.85 -3.99
C GLU A 125 -20.38 -7.45 -3.58
N PHE A 126 -20.95 -8.33 -4.41
CA PHE A 126 -22.18 -9.04 -4.08
C PHE A 126 -22.00 -9.95 -2.84
N HIS A 127 -21.02 -10.85 -2.86
CA HIS A 127 -20.75 -11.77 -1.75
C HIS A 127 -20.34 -11.03 -0.48
N TRP A 128 -19.56 -9.96 -0.62
CA TRP A 128 -19.16 -9.14 0.51
C TRP A 128 -20.35 -8.44 1.17
N LYS A 129 -21.33 -7.93 0.41
CA LYS A 129 -22.56 -7.35 0.98
C LYS A 129 -23.35 -8.37 1.80
N LEU A 130 -23.48 -9.60 1.31
CA LEU A 130 -24.15 -10.68 2.03
C LEU A 130 -23.41 -11.02 3.33
N GLN A 131 -22.10 -11.24 3.24
CA GLN A 131 -21.28 -11.59 4.40
C GLN A 131 -21.21 -10.45 5.42
N LEU A 132 -21.18 -9.19 4.97
CA LEU A 132 -21.14 -8.02 5.85
C LEU A 132 -22.41 -7.88 6.69
N ARG A 133 -23.58 -8.30 6.18
CA ARG A 133 -24.82 -8.32 6.98
C ARG A 133 -24.66 -9.28 8.15
N LEU A 134 -24.30 -10.54 7.87
CA LEU A 134 -24.05 -11.56 8.89
C LEU A 134 -22.99 -11.13 9.90
N LEU A 135 -21.90 -10.51 9.44
CA LEU A 135 -20.83 -10.02 10.32
C LEU A 135 -21.26 -8.85 11.20
N ARG A 136 -22.17 -7.99 10.75
CA ARG A 136 -22.70 -6.89 11.56
C ARG A 136 -23.58 -7.40 12.68
N ASP A 137 -24.32 -8.48 12.45
CA ASP A 137 -25.15 -9.11 13.49
C ASP A 137 -24.29 -9.75 14.59
N LEU A 138 -23.07 -10.21 14.22
CA LEU A 138 -22.07 -10.72 15.16
C LEU A 138 -21.26 -9.64 15.89
N VAL A 139 -21.29 -8.39 15.42
CA VAL A 139 -20.82 -7.28 16.25
C VAL A 139 -21.92 -7.09 17.28
N ASP A 140 -21.81 -7.83 18.39
CA ASP A 140 -22.60 -7.53 19.58
C ASP A 140 -22.53 -6.02 19.75
N LYS A 141 -23.70 -5.38 19.90
CA LYS A 141 -23.75 -4.02 20.41
C LYS A 141 -23.13 -4.12 21.78
N VAL A 142 -21.82 -3.95 21.86
CA VAL A 142 -21.08 -3.81 23.11
C VAL A 142 -21.79 -2.65 23.77
N ARG A 143 -22.76 -2.97 24.65
CA ARG A 143 -23.34 -2.02 25.57
C ARG A 143 -22.11 -1.54 26.29
N VAL A 144 -21.75 -0.29 26.04
CA VAL A 144 -20.64 0.34 26.74
C VAL A 144 -21.06 0.29 28.19
N SER A 145 -20.59 -0.71 28.94
CA SER A 145 -20.75 -0.74 30.38
C SER A 145 -20.09 0.54 30.85
N ALA A 146 -20.88 1.45 31.40
CA ALA A 146 -20.43 2.76 31.84
C ALA A 146 -19.29 2.56 32.84
N THR A 147 -18.05 2.69 32.38
CA THR A 147 -16.90 2.73 33.27
C THR A 147 -16.81 4.14 33.81
N SER A 148 -17.06 4.31 35.11
CA SER A 148 -17.19 5.56 35.85
C SER A 148 -15.87 6.34 36.01
N ASN A 149 -15.08 6.49 34.96
CA ASN A 149 -13.77 7.16 35.00
C ASN A 149 -13.85 8.63 34.57
N VAL A 150 -14.94 9.35 34.91
CA VAL A 150 -15.03 10.80 34.70
C VAL A 150 -14.62 11.50 35.97
N HIS A 151 -13.44 12.11 35.95
CA HIS A 151 -13.02 13.03 37.00
C HIS A 151 -13.53 14.43 36.63
N VAL A 152 -14.50 14.93 37.39
CA VAL A 152 -14.97 16.31 37.29
C VAL A 152 -14.02 17.19 38.09
N ALA A 153 -13.54 18.28 37.50
CA ALA A 153 -12.72 19.25 38.22
C ALA A 153 -13.51 19.85 39.39
N GLU A 154 -12.86 19.99 40.56
CA GLU A 154 -13.49 20.46 41.79
C GLU A 154 -14.23 21.79 41.58
N GLY A 155 -15.50 21.84 42.00
CA GLY A 155 -16.33 23.06 41.97
C GLY A 155 -17.27 23.23 40.78
N ILE A 156 -17.25 22.34 39.78
CA ILE A 156 -18.18 22.42 38.63
C ILE A 156 -19.23 21.30 38.74
N SER A 157 -20.48 21.63 39.05
CA SER A 157 -21.57 20.65 38.95
C SER A 157 -21.98 20.49 37.48
N LEU A 158 -21.76 19.31 36.92
CA LEU A 158 -22.27 18.95 35.61
C LEU A 158 -23.61 18.23 35.78
N PRO A 159 -24.63 18.52 34.97
CA PRO A 159 -25.87 17.74 34.94
C PRO A 159 -25.61 16.25 34.65
N ASP A 160 -26.39 15.36 35.26
CA ASP A 160 -26.18 13.89 35.19
C ASP A 160 -26.08 13.35 33.76
N PHE A 161 -26.88 13.90 32.83
CA PHE A 161 -26.83 13.49 31.42
C PHE A 161 -25.47 13.80 30.75
N VAL A 162 -24.77 14.84 31.21
CA VAL A 162 -23.43 15.21 30.71
C VAL A 162 -22.38 14.25 31.28
N LEU A 163 -22.51 13.88 32.56
CA LEU A 163 -21.62 12.91 33.20
C LEU A 163 -21.77 11.52 32.57
N GLU A 164 -22.99 11.11 32.21
CA GLU A 164 -23.25 9.87 31.50
C GLU A 164 -22.54 9.83 30.14
N VAL A 165 -22.64 10.92 29.36
CA VAL A 165 -22.00 11.04 28.04
C VAL A 165 -20.48 11.10 28.14
N LEU A 166 -19.95 11.85 29.11
CA LEU A 166 -18.51 11.95 29.35
C LEU A 166 -17.93 10.61 29.84
N GLY A 167 -18.72 9.79 30.55
CA GLY A 167 -18.34 8.45 31.02
C GLY A 167 -18.11 7.42 29.92
N LEU A 168 -18.65 7.68 28.73
CA LEU A 168 -18.38 6.87 27.54
C LEU A 168 -16.98 7.15 26.96
N GLY A 169 -16.33 8.25 27.37
CA GLY A 169 -14.99 8.67 26.98
C GLY A 169 -14.96 9.79 25.92
N PRO A 170 -13.80 10.42 25.66
CA PRO A 170 -13.67 11.64 24.85
C PRO A 170 -14.11 11.48 23.38
N LYS A 171 -14.25 10.24 22.90
CA LYS A 171 -14.74 9.92 21.56
C LYS A 171 -16.27 10.00 21.43
N PHE A 172 -16.97 10.05 22.57
CA PHE A 172 -18.41 10.17 22.70
C PHE A 172 -18.83 11.52 23.25
N ALA A 173 -17.91 12.49 23.34
CA ALA A 173 -18.28 13.90 23.38
C ALA A 173 -19.10 14.17 22.12
N VAL A 174 -20.43 14.13 22.27
CA VAL A 174 -21.38 14.31 21.20
C VAL A 174 -21.03 15.63 20.55
N GLN A 175 -20.65 15.61 19.27
CA GLN A 175 -20.50 16.82 18.50
C GLN A 175 -21.81 17.58 18.68
N PRO A 176 -21.80 18.82 19.22
CA PRO A 176 -23.02 19.49 19.61
C PRO A 176 -24.02 19.42 18.47
N GLN A 177 -25.20 18.84 18.71
CA GLN A 177 -26.31 18.84 17.76
C GLN A 177 -26.86 20.27 17.67
N LYS A 178 -26.05 21.15 17.09
CA LYS A 178 -26.36 22.56 16.92
C LYS A 178 -26.81 22.77 15.49
N ASN A 179 -27.92 23.49 15.34
CA ASN A 179 -28.41 23.84 14.02
C ASN A 179 -27.33 24.64 13.28
N LYS A 180 -27.27 24.52 11.94
CA LYS A 180 -26.30 25.26 11.10
C LYS A 180 -26.16 26.75 11.50
N PRO A 181 -27.23 27.53 11.73
CA PRO A 181 -27.11 28.91 12.19
C PRO A 181 -26.46 29.05 13.59
N GLU A 182 -26.65 28.09 14.47
CA GLU A 182 -26.08 28.09 15.82
C GLU A 182 -24.58 27.74 15.80
N LEU A 183 -24.15 26.84 14.91
CA LEU A 183 -22.73 26.60 14.64
C LEU A 183 -22.05 27.86 14.08
N VAL A 184 -22.71 28.55 13.14
CA VAL A 184 -22.22 29.83 12.60
C VAL A 184 -22.17 30.90 13.70
N SER A 185 -23.15 30.92 14.62
CA SER A 185 -23.15 31.81 15.78
C SER A 185 -21.95 31.56 16.69
N ILE A 186 -21.64 30.29 16.99
CA ILE A 186 -20.46 29.94 17.80
C ILE A 186 -19.18 30.35 17.10
N VAL A 187 -19.04 30.06 15.81
CA VAL A 187 -17.86 30.48 15.03
C VAL A 187 -17.73 32.00 15.08
N ARG A 188 -18.81 32.75 14.89
CA ARG A 188 -18.82 34.21 15.01
C ARG A 188 -18.48 34.71 16.42
N GLN A 189 -18.98 34.06 17.47
CA GLN A 189 -18.65 34.41 18.85
C GLN A 189 -17.18 34.17 19.18
N VAL A 190 -16.61 33.06 18.70
CA VAL A 190 -15.18 32.76 18.81
C VAL A 190 -14.36 33.78 18.03
N SER A 191 -14.74 34.06 16.78
CA SER A 191 -14.08 35.08 15.95
C SER A 191 -14.14 36.48 16.56
N LYS A 192 -15.24 36.86 17.22
CA LYS A 192 -15.37 38.16 17.92
C LYS A 192 -14.47 38.29 19.14
N ARG A 193 -14.02 37.18 19.73
CA ARG A 193 -13.08 37.18 20.86
C ARG A 193 -11.62 37.19 20.42
N VAL A 194 -11.36 37.07 19.11
CA VAL A 194 -10.02 37.19 18.56
C VAL A 194 -9.65 38.68 18.48
N PRO A 195 -8.54 39.10 19.08
CA PRO A 195 -8.03 40.47 18.96
C PRO A 195 -7.91 40.94 17.50
N GLU A 196 -8.23 42.21 17.21
CA GLU A 196 -8.28 42.75 15.83
C GLU A 196 -6.92 42.68 15.09
N ASP A 197 -5.81 42.69 15.84
CA ASP A 197 -4.45 42.45 15.34
C ASP A 197 -4.23 41.02 14.82
N GLN A 198 -5.04 40.05 15.26
CA GLN A 198 -5.02 38.68 14.77
C GLN A 198 -6.08 38.39 13.70
N ALA A 199 -7.20 39.14 13.68
CA ALA A 199 -8.29 38.95 12.73
C ALA A 199 -7.89 39.25 11.27
N THR A 200 -7.08 40.30 11.06
CA THR A 200 -6.51 40.64 9.74
C THR A 200 -5.54 39.58 9.22
N ARG A 201 -4.86 38.86 10.12
CA ARG A 201 -3.97 37.75 9.77
C ARG A 201 -4.75 36.55 9.21
N ILE A 202 -5.96 36.30 9.73
CA ILE A 202 -6.80 35.15 9.35
C ILE A 202 -7.56 35.41 8.04
N ILE A 203 -7.95 36.65 7.75
CA ILE A 203 -8.73 37.01 6.56
C ILE A 203 -7.84 37.25 5.32
N ASN A 204 -6.59 37.69 5.52
CA ASN A 204 -5.64 37.88 4.41
C ASN A 204 -5.00 36.55 3.92
N GLU A 205 -5.31 35.41 4.56
CA GLU A 205 -4.85 34.06 4.17
C GLU A 205 -5.55 33.46 2.92
N ASP A 206 -6.32 34.26 2.17
CA ASP A 206 -6.59 33.93 0.76
C ASP A 206 -5.32 34.06 -0.12
N GLU A 207 -4.23 34.64 0.41
CA GLU A 207 -2.87 34.30 -0.01
C GLU A 207 -2.51 32.88 0.45
N LYS A 208 -3.04 31.88 -0.27
CA LYS A 208 -2.68 30.44 -0.27
C LYS A 208 -1.69 30.08 0.84
N THR A 209 -2.17 29.79 2.05
CA THR A 209 -1.33 29.27 3.14
C THR A 209 -0.45 28.14 2.59
N CYS A 210 0.83 28.42 2.42
CA CYS A 210 1.76 27.49 1.80
C CYS A 210 2.27 26.52 2.85
N TRP A 211 2.16 25.22 2.60
CA TRP A 211 2.64 24.19 3.51
C TRP A 211 3.85 23.45 2.92
N CYS A 212 4.90 23.34 3.72
CA CYS A 212 6.12 22.57 3.44
C CYS A 212 6.06 21.24 4.20
N TYR A 213 6.45 20.13 3.56
CA TYR A 213 6.51 18.86 4.27
C TYR A 213 7.73 18.80 5.19
N GLU A 214 7.46 18.93 6.49
CA GLU A 214 8.43 18.72 7.54
C GLU A 214 8.05 17.48 8.39
N PRO A 215 8.94 16.48 8.50
CA PRO A 215 8.65 15.28 9.29
C PRO A 215 8.47 15.61 10.77
N ARG A 216 7.26 15.39 11.27
CA ARG A 216 6.83 15.67 12.65
C ARG A 216 7.72 15.09 13.75
N ALA A 217 8.50 14.05 13.46
CA ALA A 217 9.42 13.46 14.41
C ALA A 217 10.84 13.94 14.11
N SER A 218 11.50 14.53 15.10
CA SER A 218 12.94 14.84 15.11
C SER A 218 13.84 13.59 15.10
N LYS A 219 13.27 12.42 14.81
CA LYS A 219 14.02 11.16 14.73
C LYS A 219 15.00 11.22 13.56
N PRO A 220 16.29 10.94 13.79
CA PRO A 220 17.28 10.92 12.73
C PRO A 220 16.91 9.83 11.72
N LEU A 221 17.24 10.06 10.45
CA LEU A 221 17.12 9.02 9.43
C LEU A 221 18.09 7.88 9.76
N LEU A 222 17.68 6.65 9.46
CA LEU A 222 18.55 5.49 9.56
C LEU A 222 19.78 5.68 8.68
N GLN A 223 20.97 5.65 9.30
CA GLN A 223 22.25 5.79 8.58
C GLN A 223 22.39 4.72 7.49
N PHE A 224 22.93 5.12 6.34
CA PHE A 224 23.09 4.23 5.19
C PHE A 224 24.05 3.08 5.45
N HIS A 225 25.00 3.22 6.38
CA HIS A 225 25.97 2.16 6.73
C HIS A 225 25.46 1.16 7.77
N SER A 226 24.24 1.31 8.29
CA SER A 226 23.66 0.35 9.22
C SER A 226 23.50 -1.06 8.63
N ALA A 227 23.39 -2.09 9.47
CA ALA A 227 23.25 -3.50 9.05
C ALA A 227 21.93 -3.85 8.32
N HIS A 228 21.09 -2.86 8.01
CA HIS A 228 19.83 -3.07 7.32
C HIS A 228 20.01 -3.37 5.83
N THR A 229 19.07 -4.12 5.27
CA THR A 229 19.10 -4.53 3.87
C THR A 229 18.98 -3.32 2.91
N LYS A 230 19.53 -3.49 1.69
CA LYS A 230 19.43 -2.48 0.61
C LYS A 230 17.97 -2.10 0.31
N LEU A 231 17.05 -3.07 0.44
CA LEU A 231 15.62 -2.86 0.22
C LEU A 231 15.02 -1.89 1.24
N VAL A 232 15.37 -2.03 2.53
CA VAL A 232 14.90 -1.13 3.59
C VAL A 232 15.39 0.29 3.34
N LYS A 233 16.69 0.47 3.04
CA LYS A 233 17.29 1.78 2.75
C LYS A 233 16.64 2.44 1.52
N ARG A 234 16.46 1.70 0.42
CA ARG A 234 15.73 2.20 -0.75
C ARG A 234 14.28 2.57 -0.42
N GLY A 235 13.64 1.80 0.46
CA GLY A 235 12.30 2.09 0.99
C GLY A 235 12.24 3.41 1.76
N ILE A 236 13.23 3.70 2.61
CA ILE A 236 13.33 4.96 3.36
C ILE A 236 13.48 6.15 2.41
N ALA A 237 14.43 6.09 1.47
CA ALA A 237 14.62 7.14 0.48
C ALA A 237 13.34 7.41 -0.32
N LYS A 238 12.68 6.33 -0.80
CA LYS A 238 11.41 6.43 -1.52
C LYS A 238 10.30 7.07 -0.69
N MET A 239 10.17 6.67 0.58
CA MET A 239 9.19 7.24 1.49
C MET A 239 9.42 8.73 1.66
N CYS A 240 10.62 9.16 2.06
CA CYS A 240 10.97 10.57 2.27
C CYS A 240 10.62 11.44 1.04
N LEU A 241 11.11 11.06 -0.14
CA LEU A 241 10.88 11.81 -1.36
C LEU A 241 9.40 11.80 -1.79
N SER A 242 8.70 10.67 -1.64
CA SER A 242 7.28 10.58 -2.01
C SER A 242 6.37 11.38 -1.08
N GLU A 243 6.70 11.49 0.20
CA GLU A 243 5.92 12.27 1.16
C GLU A 243 6.11 13.77 0.91
N ALA A 244 7.33 14.23 0.57
CA ALA A 244 7.56 15.61 0.14
C ALA A 244 6.70 16.00 -1.06
N LEU A 245 6.56 15.14 -2.06
CA LEU A 245 5.72 15.42 -3.23
C LEU A 245 4.21 15.42 -2.91
N LYS A 246 3.75 14.57 -2.00
CA LYS A 246 2.33 14.41 -1.68
C LYS A 246 1.81 15.42 -0.65
N LYS A 247 2.66 15.80 0.29
CA LYS A 247 2.27 16.56 1.49
C LYS A 247 2.73 18.01 1.48
N SER A 248 3.28 18.50 0.37
CA SER A 248 3.69 19.90 0.22
C SER A 248 2.78 20.60 -0.78
N CYS A 249 2.57 21.90 -0.60
CA CYS A 249 1.86 22.71 -1.59
C CYS A 249 2.72 22.85 -2.86
N ARG A 250 2.10 23.24 -3.98
CA ARG A 250 2.83 23.38 -5.26
C ARG A 250 3.98 24.38 -5.17
N CYS A 251 3.82 25.47 -4.40
CA CYS A 251 4.82 26.52 -4.24
C CYS A 251 6.07 26.04 -3.47
N LEU A 252 5.90 25.21 -2.43
CA LEU A 252 6.97 24.74 -1.55
C LEU A 252 7.37 23.28 -1.78
N MET A 253 6.85 22.64 -2.83
CA MET A 253 7.18 21.25 -3.15
C MET A 253 8.67 21.05 -3.45
N ASN A 254 9.26 21.99 -4.18
CA ASN A 254 10.69 21.94 -4.53
C ASN A 254 11.57 22.09 -3.30
N GLU A 255 11.24 23.05 -2.44
CA GLU A 255 11.87 23.28 -1.13
C GLU A 255 11.84 22.00 -0.28
N SER A 256 10.65 21.44 -0.09
CA SER A 256 10.41 20.22 0.69
C SER A 256 11.20 19.04 0.14
N PHE A 257 11.24 18.90 -1.19
CA PHE A 257 11.97 17.82 -1.84
C PHE A 257 13.48 17.96 -1.64
N ARG A 258 14.04 19.17 -1.81
CA ARG A 258 15.47 19.47 -1.57
C ARG A 258 15.85 19.21 -0.11
N GLN A 259 15.00 19.61 0.84
CA GLN A 259 15.22 19.32 2.26
C GLN A 259 15.31 17.81 2.52
N GLN A 260 14.43 16.99 1.94
CA GLN A 260 14.52 15.53 2.10
C GLN A 260 15.76 14.93 1.41
N VAL A 261 16.17 15.44 0.26
CA VAL A 261 17.44 15.04 -0.40
C VAL A 261 18.63 15.37 0.50
N SER A 262 18.67 16.57 1.07
CA SER A 262 19.71 16.99 2.02
C SER A 262 19.76 16.07 3.24
N ARG A 263 18.60 15.75 3.85
CA ARG A 263 18.51 14.81 4.98
C ARG A 263 19.03 13.42 4.62
N LEU A 264 18.70 12.90 3.44
CA LEU A 264 19.22 11.60 2.97
C LEU A 264 20.73 11.65 2.75
N SER A 265 21.26 12.73 2.16
CA SER A 265 22.69 12.94 1.97
C SER A 265 23.42 12.96 3.32
N ASN A 266 22.90 13.70 4.30
CA ASN A 266 23.47 13.79 5.65
C ASN A 266 23.43 12.45 6.40
N ALA A 267 22.48 11.57 6.07
CA ALA A 267 22.42 10.21 6.59
C ALA A 267 23.32 9.20 5.82
N GLY A 268 24.14 9.68 4.88
CA GLY A 268 25.11 8.89 4.12
C GLY A 268 24.52 8.14 2.91
N TYR A 269 23.31 8.48 2.44
CA TYR A 269 22.71 7.81 1.29
C TYR A 269 23.44 8.18 -0.01
N PRO A 270 23.88 7.21 -0.83
CA PRO A 270 24.57 7.49 -2.09
C PRO A 270 23.70 8.28 -3.06
N LYS A 271 24.28 9.31 -3.69
CA LYS A 271 23.60 10.15 -4.70
C LYS A 271 22.92 9.32 -5.79
N SER A 272 23.60 8.29 -6.31
CA SER A 272 23.08 7.38 -7.35
C SER A 272 21.78 6.68 -6.94
N LEU A 273 21.67 6.28 -5.68
CA LEU A 273 20.45 5.66 -5.15
C LEU A 273 19.31 6.67 -5.03
N VAL A 274 19.61 7.88 -4.54
CA VAL A 274 18.62 8.96 -4.40
C VAL A 274 18.06 9.35 -5.77
N VAL A 275 18.92 9.51 -6.78
CA VAL A 275 18.55 9.79 -8.18
C VAL A 275 17.68 8.67 -8.76
N SER A 276 18.11 7.40 -8.63
CA SER A 276 17.33 6.25 -9.13
C SER A 276 15.94 6.15 -8.50
N VAL A 277 15.79 6.53 -7.23
CA VAL A 277 14.49 6.60 -6.56
C VAL A 277 13.66 7.77 -7.09
N ALA A 278 14.26 8.95 -7.25
CA ALA A 278 13.58 10.14 -7.77
C ALA A 278 13.04 9.91 -9.19
N GLU A 279 13.85 9.34 -10.09
CA GLU A 279 13.42 8.95 -11.45
C GLU A 279 12.25 7.95 -11.42
N GLY A 280 12.32 6.97 -10.51
CA GLY A 280 11.25 6.00 -10.32
C GLY A 280 9.94 6.62 -9.81
N LEU A 281 10.01 7.72 -9.04
CA LEU A 281 8.83 8.50 -8.65
C LEU A 281 8.31 9.34 -9.82
N HIS A 282 9.20 9.96 -10.58
CA HIS A 282 8.86 10.74 -11.76
C HIS A 282 8.08 9.91 -12.80
N ARG A 283 8.59 8.72 -13.16
CA ARG A 283 7.88 7.80 -14.08
C ARG A 283 6.45 7.49 -13.61
N LYS A 284 6.26 7.24 -12.31
CA LYS A 284 4.94 6.95 -11.74
C LYS A 284 3.97 8.12 -11.76
N VAL A 285 4.49 9.35 -11.67
CA VAL A 285 3.65 10.55 -11.81
C VAL A 285 3.20 10.72 -13.27
N LEU A 286 4.08 10.41 -14.22
CA LEU A 286 3.74 10.43 -15.65
C LEU A 286 2.72 9.34 -16.03
N GLU A 287 2.94 8.10 -15.60
CA GLU A 287 2.00 6.97 -15.85
C GLU A 287 0.58 7.30 -15.39
N LYS A 288 0.42 7.88 -14.20
CA LYS A 288 -0.90 8.28 -13.67
C LYS A 288 -1.59 9.38 -14.48
N ARG A 289 -0.83 10.24 -15.18
CA ARG A 289 -1.43 11.26 -16.05
C ARG A 289 -1.98 10.62 -17.33
N CYS A 290 -1.28 9.63 -17.88
CA CYS A 290 -1.74 8.90 -19.07
C CYS A 290 -3.01 8.08 -18.78
N GLU A 291 -3.06 7.36 -17.65
CA GLU A 291 -4.25 6.56 -17.27
C GLU A 291 -5.51 7.42 -17.04
N GLY A 292 -5.34 8.70 -16.68
CA GLY A 292 -6.44 9.65 -16.54
C GLY A 292 -6.97 10.17 -17.87
N MET A 293 -6.11 10.29 -18.89
CA MET A 293 -6.46 10.87 -20.19
C MET A 293 -7.30 9.89 -21.04
N ASP A 294 -7.01 8.59 -20.95
CA ASP A 294 -7.78 7.54 -21.64
C ASP A 294 -9.24 7.41 -21.14
N ARG A 295 -9.54 7.91 -19.93
CA ARG A 295 -10.92 7.92 -19.41
C ARG A 295 -11.75 9.09 -19.92
N VAL A 296 -11.13 10.19 -20.33
CA VAL A 296 -11.84 11.40 -20.78
C VAL A 296 -12.24 11.29 -22.26
N HIS A 297 -11.53 10.50 -23.07
CA HIS A 297 -11.89 10.28 -24.49
C HIS A 297 -13.02 9.26 -24.72
N SER A 298 -13.64 8.72 -23.67
CA SER A 298 -14.82 7.85 -23.80
C SER A 298 -16.14 8.54 -23.41
N SER A 299 -16.15 9.84 -23.09
CA SER A 299 -17.38 10.62 -22.87
C SER A 299 -17.30 12.00 -23.52
N SER A 300 -17.92 12.09 -24.70
CA SER A 300 -18.53 13.26 -25.35
C SER A 300 -17.73 14.57 -25.51
N LEU A 301 -17.61 14.97 -26.79
CA LEU A 301 -17.89 16.32 -27.29
C LEU A 301 -18.60 17.23 -26.29
N CYS A 302 -17.87 18.20 -25.75
CA CYS A 302 -18.32 19.58 -25.55
C CYS A 302 -17.07 20.44 -25.44
N SER A 303 -17.00 21.42 -26.33
CA SER A 303 -15.92 22.38 -26.48
C SER A 303 -15.87 23.38 -25.31
N GLU A 304 -14.67 23.93 -25.14
CA GLU A 304 -14.31 25.20 -24.50
C GLU A 304 -13.93 25.23 -23.00
N ASN A 305 -12.68 25.68 -22.83
CA ASN A 305 -12.12 26.39 -21.68
C ASN A 305 -11.77 25.63 -20.39
N VAL A 306 -10.72 24.79 -20.43
CA VAL A 306 -9.72 24.70 -19.35
C VAL A 306 -8.33 24.45 -19.96
N GLY A 307 -7.79 25.48 -20.59
CA GLY A 307 -6.52 25.43 -21.34
C GLY A 307 -5.55 26.54 -20.94
N ALA A 308 -5.27 26.72 -19.65
CA ALA A 308 -4.12 27.51 -19.18
C ALA A 308 -3.89 27.25 -17.67
N ALA A 309 -2.62 27.19 -17.25
CA ALA A 309 -2.14 27.14 -15.87
C ALA A 309 -2.02 25.76 -15.17
N VAL A 310 -1.23 24.84 -15.73
CA VAL A 310 -0.33 24.00 -14.90
C VAL A 310 1.04 23.98 -15.58
N SER A 311 1.91 24.88 -15.10
CA SER A 311 3.19 25.22 -15.73
C SER A 311 4.16 24.02 -15.89
N LYS A 312 4.91 24.06 -17.00
CA LYS A 312 6.06 23.20 -17.34
C LYS A 312 7.20 23.28 -16.29
N ASP A 313 7.15 24.24 -15.36
CA ASP A 313 8.24 24.58 -14.43
C ASP A 313 8.52 23.51 -13.38
N GLY A 314 7.53 22.73 -12.96
CA GLY A 314 7.75 21.67 -11.94
C GLY A 314 8.52 20.45 -12.44
N LEU A 315 8.44 20.16 -13.74
CA LEU A 315 9.07 18.98 -14.37
C LEU A 315 10.46 19.29 -14.93
N GLY A 316 10.63 20.50 -15.48
CA GLY A 316 11.96 21.01 -15.85
C GLY A 316 12.90 20.99 -14.65
N LEU A 317 12.42 21.39 -13.47
CA LEU A 317 13.21 21.42 -12.24
C LEU A 317 13.67 20.05 -11.71
N LEU A 318 12.93 18.96 -11.92
CA LEU A 318 13.37 17.62 -11.46
C LEU A 318 14.53 17.08 -12.30
N VAL A 319 14.50 17.34 -13.61
CA VAL A 319 15.61 17.03 -14.52
C VAL A 319 16.79 17.98 -14.26
N GLN A 320 16.51 19.28 -14.08
CA GLN A 320 17.52 20.29 -13.76
C GLN A 320 18.16 20.07 -12.40
N LEU A 321 17.44 19.52 -11.41
CA LEU A 321 17.97 19.11 -10.11
C LEU A 321 18.80 17.83 -10.20
N SER A 322 18.47 16.90 -11.09
CA SER A 322 19.34 15.75 -11.37
C SER A 322 20.67 16.17 -12.04
N GLN A 323 20.62 17.21 -12.89
CA GLN A 323 21.79 17.73 -13.62
C GLN A 323 22.64 18.68 -12.77
N SER A 324 22.04 19.57 -11.97
CA SER A 324 22.77 20.48 -11.07
C SER A 324 23.41 19.78 -9.87
N PHE A 325 22.95 18.57 -9.50
CA PHE A 325 23.63 17.75 -8.47
C PHE A 325 24.93 17.08 -8.95
N ILE A 326 25.13 17.01 -10.28
CA ILE A 326 26.34 16.47 -10.92
C ILE A 326 27.42 17.56 -11.02
N ALA A 327 27.03 18.83 -11.14
CA ALA A 327 27.92 19.98 -11.12
C ALA A 327 28.24 20.41 -9.67
N GLY A 328 29.15 19.68 -9.01
CA GLY A 328 29.80 20.20 -7.80
C GLY A 328 30.76 21.36 -8.14
N PRO A 329 31.10 22.25 -7.19
CA PRO A 329 32.11 23.26 -7.41
C PRO A 329 33.47 22.58 -7.61
N THR A 330 33.98 22.61 -8.83
CA THR A 330 35.31 22.09 -9.16
C THR A 330 36.37 23.01 -8.58
N ALA A 331 36.92 22.66 -7.42
CA ALA A 331 38.25 23.09 -7.02
C ALA A 331 39.26 22.37 -7.94
N LYS A 332 40.08 23.17 -8.63
CA LYS A 332 41.16 22.70 -9.51
C LYS A 332 42.14 21.86 -8.69
N SER A 333 42.29 20.58 -9.01
CA SER A 333 43.60 19.93 -8.96
C SER A 333 43.64 18.82 -10.01
N SER A 334 44.61 18.95 -10.91
CA SER A 334 44.91 18.01 -11.97
C SER A 334 45.46 16.71 -11.39
N THR A 335 44.87 15.57 -11.72
CA THR A 335 45.66 14.36 -12.01
C THR A 335 44.88 13.49 -12.98
N THR A 336 45.38 13.44 -14.21
CA THR A 336 44.92 12.59 -15.31
C THR A 336 45.27 11.13 -15.00
N ILE A 337 44.27 10.26 -14.90
CA ILE A 337 44.47 8.81 -15.06
C ILE A 337 43.45 8.31 -16.09
N CYS A 338 43.95 8.04 -17.29
CA CYS A 338 43.24 7.35 -18.36
C CYS A 338 43.12 5.85 -18.02
N PHE A 339 41.92 5.30 -18.09
CA PHE A 339 41.72 3.90 -18.46
C PHE A 339 40.58 3.80 -19.48
N ARG A 340 40.97 3.54 -20.73
CA ARG A 340 40.10 3.18 -21.85
C ARG A 340 40.70 1.94 -22.51
N LYS A 341 40.10 0.76 -22.29
CA LYS A 341 40.15 -0.43 -23.16
C LYS A 341 38.93 -1.29 -22.80
N LEU A 342 37.94 -1.41 -23.69
CA LEU A 342 37.86 -2.28 -24.88
C LEU A 342 37.08 -3.56 -24.53
N TRP A 343 35.81 -3.60 -24.91
CA TRP A 343 35.15 -4.87 -25.22
C TRP A 343 34.23 -4.66 -26.43
N THR A 344 34.75 -4.99 -27.60
CA THR A 344 34.01 -5.17 -28.84
C THR A 344 34.44 -6.53 -29.39
N GLY A 345 33.48 -7.43 -29.56
CA GLY A 345 33.62 -8.70 -30.30
C GLY A 345 32.21 -9.10 -30.74
N HIS A 346 31.83 -8.73 -31.96
CA HIS A 346 31.75 -9.64 -33.12
C HIS A 346 30.89 -10.89 -32.87
N LEU A 347 29.66 -10.85 -33.39
CA LEU A 347 28.91 -12.05 -33.77
C LEU A 347 28.59 -11.91 -35.26
N ASN A 348 29.17 -12.81 -36.06
CA ASN A 348 28.73 -13.10 -37.41
C ASN A 348 29.06 -14.57 -37.72
N THR A 349 28.30 -15.14 -38.67
CA THR A 349 28.27 -16.56 -39.12
C THR A 349 27.46 -17.48 -38.20
N GLY A 350 26.63 -18.40 -38.69
CA GLY A 350 26.34 -18.88 -40.03
C GLY A 350 25.44 -20.12 -39.88
N ALA A 351 24.56 -20.35 -40.86
CA ALA A 351 23.62 -21.46 -40.89
C ALA A 351 24.32 -22.81 -41.12
N SER A 352 23.79 -23.90 -40.54
CA SER A 352 23.44 -25.16 -41.25
C SER A 352 23.14 -26.32 -40.30
N GLY A 353 22.10 -27.09 -40.66
CA GLY A 353 22.00 -28.55 -40.58
C GLY A 353 22.24 -29.26 -39.23
N PHE A 354 21.16 -29.75 -38.61
CA PHE A 354 21.25 -30.87 -37.66
C PHE A 354 20.35 -32.03 -38.11
N SER A 355 21.01 -33.10 -38.56
CA SER A 355 20.45 -34.43 -38.80
C SER A 355 20.40 -35.22 -37.49
N LYS A 356 19.33 -36.01 -37.35
CA LYS A 356 19.06 -36.91 -36.22
C LYS A 356 20.04 -38.08 -36.23
N THR A 357 20.68 -38.35 -35.10
CA THR A 357 21.24 -39.66 -34.77
C THR A 357 20.78 -40.09 -33.39
N SER A 358 20.21 -41.29 -33.35
CA SER A 358 19.71 -42.00 -32.18
C SER A 358 20.88 -42.65 -31.44
N ALA A 359 21.04 -42.34 -30.15
CA ALA A 359 21.91 -43.09 -29.26
C ALA A 359 21.04 -43.92 -28.30
N GLN A 360 21.23 -45.24 -28.37
CA GLN A 360 20.65 -46.23 -27.47
C GLN A 360 21.32 -46.14 -26.10
N CYS A 361 20.52 -46.13 -25.03
CA CYS A 361 20.99 -46.30 -23.65
C CYS A 361 20.98 -47.79 -23.30
N THR A 362 22.15 -48.35 -22.98
CA THR A 362 22.28 -49.64 -22.29
C THR A 362 22.22 -49.44 -20.77
N PRO A 363 21.66 -50.39 -20.01
CA PRO A 363 21.58 -50.33 -18.54
C PRO A 363 22.89 -50.81 -17.87
N PRO A 364 23.23 -50.32 -16.66
CA PRO A 364 24.41 -50.77 -15.93
C PRO A 364 24.16 -52.11 -15.23
N GLU A 365 25.17 -52.98 -15.34
CA GLU A 365 25.26 -54.28 -14.68
C GLU A 365 25.36 -54.16 -13.16
N LEU A 366 24.66 -55.08 -12.49
CA LEU A 366 24.74 -55.40 -11.07
C LEU A 366 26.03 -56.19 -10.80
N PHE A 367 26.91 -55.67 -9.95
CA PHE A 367 27.92 -56.48 -9.27
C PHE A 367 27.53 -56.65 -7.80
N GLY A 368 27.28 -57.91 -7.43
CA GLY A 368 27.15 -58.36 -6.07
C GLY A 368 28.48 -58.89 -5.52
N ILE A 369 28.70 -58.55 -4.24
CA ILE A 369 29.21 -59.40 -3.14
C ILE A 369 30.60 -60.03 -3.29
N SER A 370 31.53 -59.56 -2.45
CA SER A 370 32.29 -60.38 -1.49
C SER A 370 32.61 -59.52 -0.27
#